data_AF-A0A524KY14-F1
#
_entry.id   AF-A0A524KY14-F1
#
_cell.length_a   1.000
_cell.length_b   1.000
_cell.length_c   1.000
_cell.angle_alpha   90.00
_cell.angle_beta   90.00
_cell.angle_gamma   90.00
#
_symmetry.space_group_name_H-M   'P 1'
#
loop_
_entity.id
_entity.type
_entity.pdbx_description
1 polymer ?
#
loop_
_entity_poly.entity_id
_entity_poly.type
_entity_poly.pdbx_seq_one_letter_code
_entity_poly.pdbx_strand_id
1 'polypeptide(L)'
;PGRIIVAAFSSNIHRVQQVVEAAERSGRKVLLNGRSMLTNVQIARELGYLRIPDNLLVELKDLPNLPKNQVCMITTGSQGEPMSGLTRIAMDDHKQIKLEQGDTVILSSRFIPGNEKTISDLINHLYRRGAEVYHEKVSEVHVSGHASQEELKLMLNLVRPRFFTPIHGEYRHLMKHSKLDQKVGIPAERCLLAVNGDIITFSNGTGQISGTVESGRVFVDGKGIGDVGNIVLKDRKHLSQDGMVIIIIAINQTTGEFIYGPDIVTRGFVFEDESQEFLDETRKIVLDTLAGVNLEVLADLNEVKLEVRRVLRKFFNKTIERRPVILPLILEM
;
A
#
# COMPACT_ATOMS: atom_id res chain seq x y z
N PRO A 1 -14.62 -33.63 -2.57
CA PRO A 1 -14.53 -32.51 -1.60
C PRO A 1 -13.08 -32.25 -1.17
N GLY A 2 -12.56 -31.04 -1.41
CA GLY A 2 -11.18 -30.66 -1.08
C GLY A 2 -11.00 -30.04 0.30
N ARG A 3 -9.87 -29.32 0.47
CA ARG A 3 -9.54 -28.58 1.70
C ARG A 3 -10.38 -27.32 1.78
N ILE A 4 -10.59 -26.83 3.01
CA ILE A 4 -11.14 -25.50 3.24
C ILE A 4 -9.99 -24.59 3.63
N ILE A 5 -9.85 -23.45 2.95
CA ILE A 5 -8.80 -22.46 3.19
C ILE A 5 -9.49 -21.13 3.53
N VAL A 6 -9.44 -20.72 4.79
CA VAL A 6 -10.05 -19.47 5.26
C VAL A 6 -8.97 -18.41 5.40
N ALA A 7 -9.03 -17.37 4.57
CA ALA A 7 -8.20 -16.19 4.73
C ALA A 7 -8.93 -15.14 5.55
N ALA A 8 -8.32 -14.73 6.66
CA ALA A 8 -8.88 -13.75 7.59
C ALA A 8 -7.80 -12.85 8.19
N PHE A 9 -8.21 -11.72 8.77
CA PHE A 9 -7.33 -10.89 9.57
C PHE A 9 -6.87 -11.67 10.81
N SER A 10 -5.56 -11.85 10.97
CA SER A 10 -4.97 -12.53 12.13
C SER A 10 -5.30 -11.89 13.48
N SER A 11 -5.70 -10.62 13.50
CA SER A 11 -6.13 -9.91 14.70
C SER A 11 -7.59 -10.15 15.09
N ASN A 12 -8.40 -10.76 14.22
CA ASN A 12 -9.80 -11.07 14.53
C ASN A 12 -9.91 -12.43 15.23
N ILE A 13 -9.56 -12.46 16.51
CA ILE A 13 -9.50 -13.69 17.32
C ILE A 13 -10.86 -14.38 17.40
N HIS A 14 -11.96 -13.64 17.51
CA HIS A 14 -13.31 -14.22 17.51
C HIS A 14 -13.64 -14.92 16.18
N ARG A 15 -13.23 -14.34 15.05
CA ARG A 15 -13.40 -15.01 13.75
C ARG A 15 -12.57 -16.29 13.68
N VAL A 16 -11.34 -16.27 14.18
CA VAL A 16 -10.50 -17.48 14.25
C VAL A 16 -11.17 -18.55 15.11
N GLN A 17 -11.71 -18.20 16.29
CA GLN A 17 -12.47 -19.10 17.16
C GLN A 17 -13.64 -19.75 16.41
N GLN A 18 -14.45 -18.96 15.70
CA GLN A 18 -15.59 -19.46 14.92
C GLN A 18 -15.16 -20.47 13.84
N VAL A 19 -14.05 -20.19 13.15
CA VAL A 19 -13.50 -21.10 12.12
C VAL A 19 -12.99 -22.39 12.75
N VAL A 20 -12.31 -22.31 13.91
CA VAL A 20 -11.84 -23.46 14.67
C VAL A 20 -13.01 -24.35 15.12
N GLU A 21 -14.06 -23.75 15.70
CA GLU A 21 -15.25 -24.48 16.15
C GLU A 21 -16.00 -25.13 14.97
N ALA A 22 -16.09 -24.43 13.84
CA ALA A 22 -16.69 -24.99 12.63
C ALA A 22 -15.86 -26.16 12.08
N ALA A 23 -14.52 -26.06 12.12
CA ALA A 23 -13.62 -27.13 11.71
C ALA A 23 -13.78 -28.37 12.60
N GLU A 24 -13.80 -28.18 13.94
CA GLU A 24 -14.01 -29.25 14.91
C GLU A 24 -15.34 -29.98 14.68
N ARG A 25 -16.45 -29.24 14.58
CA ARG A 25 -17.79 -29.81 14.32
C ARG A 25 -17.88 -30.55 12.98
N SER A 26 -17.03 -30.19 12.04
CA SER A 26 -16.97 -30.82 10.71
C SER A 26 -15.94 -31.95 10.64
N GLY A 27 -15.30 -32.33 11.75
CA GLY A 27 -14.27 -33.37 11.80
C GLY A 27 -12.98 -33.00 11.06
N ARG A 28 -12.66 -31.70 10.96
CA ARG A 28 -11.48 -31.19 10.26
C ARG A 28 -10.40 -30.76 11.24
N LYS A 29 -9.16 -31.14 10.96
CA LYS A 29 -7.95 -30.61 11.60
C LYS A 29 -7.68 -29.18 11.12
N VAL A 30 -7.10 -28.37 12.01
CA VAL A 30 -6.80 -26.96 11.77
C VAL A 30 -5.31 -26.77 11.52
N LEU A 31 -4.97 -26.20 10.37
CA LEU A 31 -3.62 -25.77 10.02
C LEU A 31 -3.55 -24.24 10.00
N LEU A 32 -2.66 -23.66 10.80
CA LEU A 32 -2.44 -22.21 10.82
C LEU A 32 -1.32 -21.84 9.84
N ASN A 33 -1.55 -20.86 8.98
CA ASN A 33 -0.60 -20.42 7.97
C ASN A 33 -0.31 -18.90 8.04
N GLY A 34 0.97 -18.56 8.16
CA GLY A 34 1.48 -17.19 8.21
C GLY A 34 1.93 -16.76 9.61
N ARG A 35 3.02 -16.00 9.65
CA ARG A 35 3.69 -15.57 10.89
C ARG A 35 2.74 -14.85 11.86
N SER A 36 2.05 -13.82 11.38
CA SER A 36 1.11 -13.06 12.23
C SER A 36 -0.05 -13.90 12.73
N MET A 37 -0.53 -14.88 11.95
CA MET A 37 -1.59 -15.80 12.39
C MET A 37 -1.10 -16.69 13.53
N LEU A 38 0.08 -17.29 13.38
CA LEU A 38 0.70 -18.12 14.42
C LEU A 38 0.94 -17.32 15.71
N THR A 39 1.55 -16.13 15.60
CA THR A 39 1.83 -15.26 16.75
C THR A 39 0.56 -14.83 17.48
N ASN A 40 -0.45 -14.34 16.75
CA ASN A 40 -1.69 -13.87 17.39
C ASN A 40 -2.49 -15.01 18.02
N VAL A 41 -2.54 -16.18 17.37
CA VAL A 41 -3.19 -17.37 17.93
C VAL A 41 -2.48 -17.82 19.20
N GLN A 42 -1.15 -17.86 19.21
CA GLN A 42 -0.38 -18.21 20.40
C GLN A 42 -0.71 -17.25 21.56
N ILE A 43 -0.57 -15.94 21.35
CA ILE A 43 -0.85 -14.93 22.37
C ILE A 43 -2.31 -15.02 22.86
N ALA A 44 -3.27 -15.18 21.95
CA ALA A 44 -4.68 -15.28 22.32
C ALA A 44 -5.01 -16.56 23.11
N ARG A 45 -4.31 -17.68 22.84
CA ARG A 45 -4.44 -18.90 23.65
C ARG A 45 -3.85 -18.71 25.04
N GLU A 46 -2.66 -18.12 25.15
CA GLU A 46 -2.00 -17.82 26.42
C GLU A 46 -2.84 -16.89 27.30
N LEU A 47 -3.50 -15.89 26.70
CA LEU A 47 -4.39 -14.96 27.40
C LEU A 47 -5.81 -15.50 27.63
N GLY A 48 -6.15 -16.69 27.11
CA GLY A 48 -7.46 -17.33 27.27
C GLY A 48 -8.59 -16.76 26.40
N TYR A 49 -8.28 -15.89 25.43
CA TYR A 49 -9.25 -15.36 24.46
C TYR A 49 -9.60 -16.35 23.34
N LEU A 50 -8.74 -17.35 23.12
CA LEU A 50 -8.90 -18.37 22.09
C LEU A 50 -8.72 -19.75 22.70
N ARG A 51 -9.65 -20.66 22.42
CA ARG A 51 -9.62 -22.04 22.89
C ARG A 51 -9.59 -22.97 21.68
N ILE A 52 -8.45 -23.63 21.51
CA ILE A 52 -8.23 -24.63 20.48
C ILE A 52 -7.75 -25.91 21.18
N PRO A 53 -8.45 -27.04 21.03
CA PRO A 53 -7.95 -28.34 21.48
C PRO A 53 -6.63 -28.68 20.78
N ASP A 54 -5.62 -29.15 21.52
CA ASP A 54 -4.29 -29.43 20.94
C ASP A 54 -4.33 -30.53 19.87
N ASN A 55 -5.20 -31.52 20.05
CA ASN A 55 -5.41 -32.58 19.07
C ASN A 55 -6.06 -32.08 17.76
N LEU A 56 -6.61 -30.87 17.73
CA LEU A 56 -7.21 -30.29 16.53
C LEU A 56 -6.18 -29.60 15.65
N LEU A 57 -5.10 -29.07 16.24
CA LEU A 57 -4.03 -28.41 15.51
C LEU A 57 -3.09 -29.42 14.86
N VAL A 58 -2.69 -29.13 13.62
CA VAL A 58 -1.70 -29.92 12.89
C VAL A 58 -0.60 -29.00 12.36
N GLU A 59 0.60 -29.56 12.22
CA GLU A 59 1.71 -28.85 11.63
C GLU A 59 1.73 -29.04 10.11
N LEU A 60 2.46 -28.16 9.42
CA LEU A 60 2.58 -28.21 7.97
C LEU A 60 3.18 -29.53 7.46
N LYS A 61 4.04 -30.18 8.26
CA LYS A 61 4.64 -31.48 7.96
C LYS A 61 3.64 -32.63 7.94
N ASP A 62 2.51 -32.48 8.63
CA ASP A 62 1.49 -33.52 8.75
C ASP A 62 0.51 -33.49 7.57
N LEU A 63 0.46 -32.36 6.84
CA LEU A 63 -0.49 -32.10 5.76
C LEU A 63 -0.51 -33.18 4.66
N PRO A 64 0.62 -33.76 4.21
CA PRO A 64 0.60 -34.82 3.19
C PRO A 64 -0.09 -36.12 3.63
N ASN A 65 -0.18 -36.35 4.95
CA ASN A 65 -0.74 -37.58 5.52
C ASN A 65 -2.23 -37.47 5.85
N LEU A 66 -2.83 -36.29 5.67
CA LEU A 66 -4.23 -36.03 6.00
C LEU A 66 -5.12 -36.07 4.76
N PRO A 67 -6.31 -36.69 4.82
CA PRO A 67 -7.31 -36.56 3.77
C PRO A 67 -7.68 -35.09 3.55
N LYS A 68 -7.74 -34.65 2.29
CA LYS A 68 -8.00 -33.24 1.92
C LYS A 68 -9.30 -32.70 2.55
N ASN A 69 -10.34 -33.51 2.60
CA ASN A 69 -11.63 -33.18 3.20
C ASN A 69 -11.62 -33.11 4.74
N GLN A 70 -10.50 -33.47 5.38
CA GLN A 70 -10.30 -33.35 6.83
C GLN A 70 -9.40 -32.17 7.20
N VAL A 71 -9.06 -31.29 6.25
CA VAL A 71 -8.20 -30.13 6.51
C VAL A 71 -9.01 -28.83 6.40
N CYS A 72 -8.86 -27.99 7.42
CA CYS A 72 -9.22 -26.58 7.43
C CYS A 72 -7.95 -25.76 7.68
N MET A 73 -7.57 -24.91 6.74
CA MET A 73 -6.43 -24.02 6.86
C MET A 73 -6.91 -22.61 7.18
N ILE A 74 -6.31 -21.96 8.18
CA ILE A 74 -6.54 -20.55 8.48
C ILE A 74 -5.29 -19.78 8.08
N THR A 75 -5.41 -18.87 7.12
CA THR A 75 -4.27 -18.18 6.51
C THR A 75 -4.40 -16.66 6.57
N THR A 76 -3.26 -15.98 6.50
CA THR A 76 -3.18 -14.55 6.16
C THR A 76 -3.30 -14.33 4.64
N GLY A 77 -3.48 -13.08 4.22
CA GLY A 77 -3.49 -12.71 2.79
C GLY A 77 -4.86 -12.39 2.21
N SER A 78 -5.82 -12.06 3.06
CA SER A 78 -7.19 -11.80 2.63
C SER A 78 -7.34 -10.50 1.81
N GLN A 79 -6.32 -9.63 1.80
CA GLN A 79 -6.27 -8.42 0.96
C GLN A 79 -5.35 -8.57 -0.27
N GLY A 80 -4.86 -9.79 -0.54
CA GLY A 80 -3.97 -10.07 -1.67
C GLY A 80 -2.55 -9.56 -1.49
N GLU A 81 -2.11 -9.27 -0.26
CA GLU A 81 -0.76 -8.79 0.01
C GLU A 81 0.29 -9.74 -0.59
N PRO A 82 1.23 -9.27 -1.45
CA PRO A 82 2.05 -10.14 -2.30
C PRO A 82 2.79 -11.25 -1.56
N MET A 83 3.32 -10.95 -0.37
CA MET A 83 4.13 -11.87 0.43
C MET A 83 3.33 -12.70 1.44
N SER A 84 1.99 -12.59 1.43
CA SER A 84 1.13 -13.29 2.38
C SER A 84 1.06 -14.80 2.13
N GLY A 85 0.47 -15.52 3.08
CA GLY A 85 0.27 -16.96 2.96
C GLY A 85 -0.60 -17.33 1.75
N LEU A 86 -1.80 -16.73 1.66
CA LEU A 86 -2.74 -17.04 0.60
C LEU A 86 -2.22 -16.62 -0.79
N THR A 87 -1.62 -15.43 -0.92
CA THR A 87 -1.13 -14.97 -2.23
C THR A 87 -0.04 -15.88 -2.80
N ARG A 88 0.90 -16.33 -1.96
CA ARG A 88 1.93 -17.28 -2.42
C ARG A 88 1.34 -18.63 -2.81
N ILE A 89 0.33 -19.13 -2.09
CA ILE A 89 -0.39 -20.37 -2.47
C ILE A 89 -1.09 -20.16 -3.81
N ALA A 90 -1.79 -19.03 -3.96
CA ALA A 90 -2.48 -18.65 -5.17
C ALA A 90 -1.53 -18.36 -6.33
N MET A 91 -0.24 -18.07 -6.12
CA MET A 91 0.74 -17.87 -7.19
C MET A 91 1.57 -19.13 -7.49
N ASP A 92 1.32 -20.25 -6.80
CA ASP A 92 2.17 -21.47 -6.81
C ASP A 92 3.62 -21.22 -6.37
N ASP A 93 3.85 -20.18 -5.58
CA ASP A 93 5.16 -19.79 -5.01
C ASP A 93 5.32 -20.25 -3.54
N HIS A 94 4.26 -20.82 -2.95
CA HIS A 94 4.33 -21.33 -1.58
C HIS A 94 5.02 -22.70 -1.55
N LYS A 95 6.23 -22.75 -0.97
CA LYS A 95 7.14 -23.92 -0.94
C LYS A 95 6.50 -25.28 -0.65
N GLN A 96 5.51 -25.33 0.24
CA GLN A 96 4.95 -26.59 0.77
C GLN A 96 3.44 -26.74 0.56
N ILE A 97 2.76 -25.72 0.04
CA ILE A 97 1.29 -25.72 -0.06
C ILE A 97 0.94 -25.31 -1.48
N LYS A 98 0.39 -26.25 -2.23
CA LYS A 98 -0.16 -25.99 -3.55
C LYS A 98 -1.67 -26.07 -3.49
N LEU A 99 -2.35 -25.21 -4.22
CA LEU A 99 -3.80 -25.29 -4.36
C LEU A 99 -4.16 -26.38 -5.37
N GLU A 100 -5.25 -27.09 -5.11
CA GLU A 100 -5.68 -28.22 -5.93
C GLU A 100 -7.16 -28.08 -6.33
N GLN A 101 -7.53 -28.76 -7.41
CA GLN A 101 -8.91 -28.75 -7.89
C GLN A 101 -9.86 -29.27 -6.81
N GLY A 102 -10.93 -28.51 -6.56
CA GLY A 102 -11.95 -28.83 -5.56
C GLY A 102 -11.63 -28.34 -4.14
N ASP A 103 -10.52 -27.64 -3.93
CA ASP A 103 -10.32 -26.81 -2.73
C ASP A 103 -11.32 -25.66 -2.71
N THR A 104 -11.70 -25.25 -1.50
CA THR A 104 -12.57 -24.10 -1.26
C THR A 104 -11.81 -23.03 -0.50
N VAL A 105 -11.80 -21.81 -1.03
CA VAL A 105 -11.16 -20.64 -0.43
C VAL A 105 -12.23 -19.66 0.03
N ILE A 106 -12.16 -19.24 1.29
CA ILE A 106 -13.07 -18.28 1.90
C ILE A 106 -12.28 -17.03 2.26
N LEU A 107 -12.55 -15.92 1.58
CA LEU A 107 -12.01 -14.60 1.91
C LEU A 107 -12.91 -13.95 2.96
N SER A 108 -12.62 -14.19 4.23
CA SER A 108 -13.40 -13.71 5.38
C SER A 108 -13.06 -12.25 5.76
N SER A 109 -12.94 -11.40 4.75
CA SER A 109 -12.62 -9.97 4.90
C SER A 109 -13.37 -9.12 3.88
N ARG A 110 -13.68 -7.88 4.27
CA ARG A 110 -14.08 -6.84 3.33
C ARG A 110 -12.91 -6.32 2.52
N PHE A 111 -13.17 -5.88 1.29
CA PHE A 111 -12.15 -5.24 0.46
C PHE A 111 -11.84 -3.87 1.07
N ILE A 112 -10.58 -3.65 1.48
CA ILE A 112 -10.12 -2.35 1.94
C ILE A 112 -9.92 -1.45 0.69
N PRO A 113 -10.43 -0.20 0.68
CA PRO A 113 -10.24 0.71 -0.43
C PRO A 113 -8.77 0.86 -0.85
N GLY A 114 -8.49 0.69 -2.14
CA GLY A 114 -7.16 0.71 -2.73
C GLY A 114 -6.57 -0.67 -3.02
N ASN A 115 -7.13 -1.75 -2.44
CA ASN A 115 -6.66 -3.13 -2.65
C ASN A 115 -7.51 -3.91 -3.67
N GLU A 116 -8.51 -3.30 -4.30
CA GLU A 116 -9.49 -3.99 -5.13
C GLU A 116 -8.82 -4.78 -6.27
N LYS A 117 -7.87 -4.15 -6.96
CA LYS A 117 -7.13 -4.80 -8.06
C LYS A 117 -6.37 -6.03 -7.57
N THR A 118 -5.61 -5.88 -6.48
CA THR A 118 -4.80 -6.96 -5.91
C THR A 118 -5.68 -8.14 -5.45
N ILE A 119 -6.83 -7.87 -4.85
CA ILE A 119 -7.78 -8.92 -4.44
C ILE A 119 -8.42 -9.59 -5.66
N SER A 120 -8.78 -8.82 -6.69
CA SER A 120 -9.29 -9.38 -7.95
C SER A 120 -8.27 -10.29 -8.64
N ASP A 121 -7.00 -9.87 -8.69
CA ASP A 121 -5.92 -10.68 -9.25
C ASP A 121 -5.71 -11.97 -8.44
N LEU A 122 -5.77 -11.88 -7.11
CA LEU A 122 -5.74 -13.05 -6.22
C LEU A 122 -6.87 -14.03 -6.55
N ILE A 123 -8.11 -13.54 -6.62
CA ILE A 123 -9.29 -14.37 -6.93
C ILE A 123 -9.13 -15.05 -8.30
N ASN A 124 -8.67 -14.31 -9.33
CA ASN A 124 -8.40 -14.88 -10.64
C ASN A 124 -7.38 -16.02 -10.57
N HIS A 125 -6.31 -15.85 -9.80
CA HIS A 125 -5.28 -16.86 -9.60
C HIS A 125 -5.78 -18.11 -8.85
N LEU A 126 -6.70 -17.95 -7.89
CA LEU A 126 -7.37 -19.05 -7.19
C LEU A 126 -8.27 -19.85 -8.14
N TYR A 127 -9.11 -19.16 -8.92
CA TYR A 127 -9.98 -19.82 -9.92
C TYR A 127 -9.18 -20.53 -11.01
N ARG A 128 -8.08 -19.92 -11.50
CA ARG A 128 -7.17 -20.57 -12.47
C ARG A 128 -6.59 -21.90 -11.98
N ARG A 129 -6.58 -22.13 -10.65
CA ARG A 129 -6.10 -23.37 -10.03
C ARG A 129 -7.23 -24.33 -9.65
N GLY A 130 -8.47 -24.03 -10.05
CA GLY A 130 -9.63 -24.89 -9.80
C GLY A 130 -10.17 -24.81 -8.37
N ALA A 131 -9.88 -23.72 -7.65
CA ALA A 131 -10.52 -23.43 -6.37
C ALA A 131 -11.94 -22.89 -6.58
N GLU A 132 -12.83 -23.26 -5.68
CA GLU A 132 -14.06 -22.50 -5.45
C GLU A 132 -13.78 -21.36 -4.47
N VAL A 133 -14.26 -20.14 -4.76
CA VAL A 133 -13.94 -18.95 -3.96
C VAL A 133 -15.20 -18.28 -3.43
N TYR A 134 -15.25 -18.06 -2.12
CA TYR A 134 -16.30 -17.31 -1.43
C TYR A 134 -15.73 -16.01 -0.87
N HIS A 135 -16.39 -14.88 -1.14
CA HIS A 135 -15.99 -13.56 -0.67
C HIS A 135 -17.22 -12.68 -0.41
N GLU A 136 -17.04 -11.51 0.22
CA GLU A 136 -18.14 -10.68 0.75
C GLU A 136 -19.24 -10.31 -0.25
N LYS A 137 -18.94 -10.22 -1.55
CA LYS A 137 -19.93 -9.83 -2.56
C LYS A 137 -20.86 -10.98 -2.97
N VAL A 138 -20.46 -12.21 -2.69
CA VAL A 138 -21.16 -13.43 -3.11
C VAL A 138 -21.62 -14.29 -1.93
N SER A 139 -21.17 -13.97 -0.71
CA SER A 139 -21.52 -14.73 0.50
C SER A 139 -21.34 -13.89 1.77
N GLU A 140 -22.13 -14.21 2.80
CA GLU A 140 -22.10 -13.57 4.13
C GLU A 140 -20.93 -14.08 4.99
N VAL A 141 -19.70 -13.84 4.52
CA VAL A 141 -18.47 -14.33 5.17
C VAL A 141 -17.75 -13.29 6.02
N HIS A 142 -18.28 -12.07 6.09
CA HIS A 142 -17.67 -10.95 6.79
C HIS A 142 -18.71 -9.96 7.32
N VAL A 143 -18.36 -9.32 8.43
CA VAL A 143 -19.06 -8.17 9.01
C VAL A 143 -18.03 -7.13 9.43
N SER A 144 -18.39 -5.86 9.34
CA SER A 144 -17.54 -4.74 9.76
C SER A 144 -17.20 -4.83 11.24
N GLY A 145 -15.97 -4.46 11.62
CA GLY A 145 -15.61 -4.22 13.02
C GLY A 145 -16.03 -2.84 13.54
N HIS A 146 -16.58 -1.99 12.68
CA HIS A 146 -17.07 -0.65 13.02
C HIS A 146 -18.59 -0.59 12.98
N ALA A 147 -19.16 0.10 13.98
CA ALA A 147 -20.59 0.37 14.14
C ALA A 147 -21.19 1.10 12.93
N SER A 148 -22.38 0.66 12.50
CA SER A 148 -23.21 1.33 11.51
C SER A 148 -24.11 2.39 12.15
N GLN A 149 -24.89 3.12 11.33
CA GLN A 149 -25.66 4.28 11.80
C GLN A 149 -26.55 3.99 13.03
N GLU A 150 -27.27 2.88 13.07
CA GLU A 150 -28.16 2.58 14.20
C GLU A 150 -27.39 2.26 15.49
N GLU A 151 -26.24 1.60 15.40
CA GLU A 151 -25.36 1.34 16.55
C GLU A 151 -24.71 2.63 17.06
N LEU A 152 -24.33 3.54 16.16
CA LEU A 152 -23.85 4.87 16.52
C LEU A 152 -24.94 5.69 17.22
N LYS A 153 -26.18 5.68 16.71
CA LYS A 153 -27.32 6.32 17.38
C LYS A 153 -27.59 5.70 18.76
N LEU A 154 -27.51 4.37 18.87
CA LEU A 154 -27.67 3.69 20.16
C LEU A 154 -26.65 4.20 21.18
N MET A 155 -25.37 4.25 20.79
CA MET A 155 -24.31 4.80 21.64
C MET A 155 -24.62 6.25 22.07
N LEU A 156 -25.00 7.12 21.13
CA LEU A 156 -25.33 8.52 21.43
C LEU A 156 -26.51 8.66 22.40
N ASN A 157 -27.55 7.83 22.24
CA ASN A 157 -28.72 7.84 23.11
C ASN A 157 -28.45 7.29 24.52
N LEU A 158 -27.50 6.37 24.65
CA LEU A 158 -27.05 5.85 25.94
C LEU A 158 -26.17 6.85 26.68
N VAL A 159 -25.22 7.48 25.98
CA VAL A 159 -24.24 8.41 26.58
C VAL A 159 -24.85 9.79 26.86
N ARG A 160 -25.75 10.27 25.99
CA ARG A 160 -26.36 11.61 26.05
C ARG A 160 -25.31 12.73 26.23
N PRO A 161 -24.34 12.84 25.32
CA PRO A 161 -23.23 13.75 25.49
C PRO A 161 -23.68 15.22 25.41
N ARG A 162 -23.07 16.10 26.22
CA ARG A 162 -23.29 17.56 26.13
C ARG A 162 -22.65 18.16 24.86
N PHE A 163 -21.49 17.63 24.46
CA PHE A 163 -20.76 17.97 23.25
C PHE A 163 -20.28 16.69 22.59
N PHE A 164 -20.20 16.68 21.26
CA PHE A 164 -19.73 15.51 20.53
C PHE A 164 -18.70 15.89 19.47
N THR A 165 -17.65 15.09 19.38
CA THR A 165 -16.60 15.21 18.37
C THR A 165 -16.48 13.87 17.65
N PRO A 166 -16.89 13.77 16.38
CA PRO A 166 -16.67 12.54 15.63
C PRO A 166 -15.17 12.33 15.42
N ILE A 167 -14.70 11.11 15.66
CA ILE A 167 -13.30 10.69 15.46
C ILE A 167 -13.23 9.46 14.55
N HIS A 168 -12.02 9.06 14.16
CA HIS A 168 -11.72 7.83 13.43
C HIS A 168 -12.46 7.70 12.07
N GLY A 169 -12.14 8.61 11.15
CA GLY A 169 -12.57 8.52 9.75
C GLY A 169 -12.09 9.70 8.90
N GLU A 170 -12.14 9.55 7.58
CA GLU A 170 -11.97 10.68 6.65
C GLU A 170 -13.04 11.76 6.91
N TYR A 171 -12.77 13.00 6.47
CA TYR A 171 -13.65 14.15 6.71
C TYR A 171 -15.12 13.91 6.35
N ARG A 172 -15.40 13.19 5.25
CA ARG A 172 -16.77 12.82 4.86
C ARG A 172 -17.48 11.94 5.89
N HIS A 173 -16.77 11.05 6.57
CA HIS A 173 -17.32 10.20 7.63
C HIS A 173 -17.62 11.04 8.86
N LEU A 174 -16.69 11.90 9.26
CA LEU A 174 -16.84 12.80 10.40
C LEU A 174 -18.05 13.73 10.21
N MET A 175 -18.18 14.32 9.02
CA MET A 175 -19.32 15.15 8.63
C MET A 175 -20.65 14.38 8.67
N LYS A 176 -20.67 13.13 8.19
CA LYS A 176 -21.88 12.30 8.21
C LYS A 176 -22.27 11.88 9.63
N HIS A 177 -21.30 11.60 10.49
CA HIS A 177 -21.53 11.32 11.90
C HIS A 177 -22.06 12.58 12.62
N SER A 178 -21.45 13.74 12.39
CA SER A 178 -21.96 15.04 12.89
C SER A 178 -23.42 15.30 12.52
N LYS A 179 -23.83 14.96 11.29
CA LYS A 179 -25.23 15.04 10.86
C LYS A 179 -26.14 13.99 11.52
N LEU A 180 -25.61 12.84 11.90
CA LEU A 180 -26.34 11.81 12.65
C LEU A 180 -26.63 12.27 14.08
N ASP A 181 -25.65 12.92 14.71
CA ASP A 181 -25.73 13.47 16.07
C ASP A 181 -26.89 14.47 16.19
N GLN A 182 -27.04 15.33 15.18
CA GLN A 182 -28.13 16.31 15.11
C GLN A 182 -29.50 15.63 15.01
N LYS A 183 -29.59 14.50 14.31
CA LYS A 183 -30.85 13.74 14.19
C LYS A 183 -31.26 13.06 15.49
N VAL A 184 -30.33 12.81 16.41
CA VAL A 184 -30.61 12.25 17.74
C VAL A 184 -30.69 13.31 18.83
N GLY A 185 -30.74 14.59 18.45
CA GLY A 185 -31.06 15.69 19.36
C GLY A 185 -29.86 16.44 19.92
N ILE A 186 -28.64 16.20 19.43
CA ILE A 186 -27.46 17.01 19.80
C ILE A 186 -27.47 18.30 18.96
N PRO A 187 -27.56 19.49 19.55
CA PRO A 187 -27.54 20.75 18.80
C PRO A 187 -26.27 20.90 17.95
N ALA A 188 -26.41 21.49 16.76
CA ALA A 188 -25.32 21.58 15.79
C ALA A 188 -24.09 22.32 16.35
N GLU A 189 -24.29 23.34 17.17
CA GLU A 189 -23.25 24.11 17.85
C GLU A 189 -22.46 23.31 18.90
N ARG A 190 -22.98 22.14 19.30
CA ARG A 190 -22.32 21.20 20.21
C ARG A 190 -21.63 20.05 19.49
N CYS A 191 -21.76 19.98 18.17
CA CYS A 191 -21.04 19.02 17.32
C CYS A 191 -19.73 19.66 16.83
N LEU A 192 -18.63 19.35 17.50
CA LEU A 192 -17.32 19.93 17.24
C LEU A 192 -16.58 19.07 16.20
N LEU A 193 -16.55 19.52 14.95
CA LEU A 193 -15.90 18.82 13.83
C LEU A 193 -14.41 19.19 13.77
N ALA A 194 -13.60 18.49 14.57
CA ALA A 194 -12.16 18.73 14.64
C ALA A 194 -11.37 17.92 13.59
N VAL A 195 -10.23 18.47 13.18
CA VAL A 195 -9.19 17.78 12.40
C VAL A 195 -7.92 17.59 13.22
N ASN A 196 -6.98 16.78 12.72
CA ASN A 196 -5.69 16.58 13.40
C ASN A 196 -4.99 17.93 13.62
N GLY A 197 -4.59 18.19 14.86
CA GLY A 197 -3.95 19.45 15.27
C GLY A 197 -4.90 20.45 15.93
N ASP A 198 -6.22 20.31 15.79
CA ASP A 198 -7.16 21.20 16.47
C ASP A 198 -7.16 20.99 17.99
N ILE A 199 -7.17 22.09 18.74
CA ILE A 199 -7.34 22.10 20.19
C ILE A 199 -8.82 22.30 20.51
N ILE A 200 -9.42 21.32 21.17
CA ILE A 200 -10.78 21.43 21.70
C ILE A 200 -10.72 21.82 23.17
N THR A 201 -11.24 23.00 23.50
CA THR A 201 -11.31 23.49 24.88
C THR A 201 -12.74 23.39 25.40
N PHE A 202 -12.86 22.80 26.59
CA PHE A 202 -14.09 22.80 27.38
C PHE A 202 -13.90 23.69 28.61
N SER A 203 -14.65 24.78 28.71
CA SER A 203 -14.58 25.70 29.84
C SER A 203 -15.94 26.35 30.10
N ASN A 204 -16.30 26.54 31.38
CA ASN A 204 -17.56 27.16 31.80
C ASN A 204 -18.82 26.53 31.16
N GLY A 205 -18.77 25.21 30.90
CA GLY A 205 -19.85 24.49 30.22
C GLY A 205 -19.98 24.77 28.71
N THR A 206 -19.03 25.47 28.11
CA THR A 206 -18.91 25.63 26.66
C THR A 206 -17.81 24.71 26.13
N GLY A 207 -17.96 24.28 24.88
CA GLY A 207 -16.99 23.48 24.15
C GLY A 207 -16.74 24.14 22.81
N GLN A 208 -15.49 24.42 22.47
CA GLN A 208 -15.14 25.08 21.21
C GLN A 208 -13.77 24.61 20.73
N ILE A 209 -13.55 24.72 19.42
CA ILE A 209 -12.22 24.60 18.83
C ILE A 209 -11.52 25.95 19.05
N SER A 210 -10.48 25.97 19.88
CA SER A 210 -9.90 27.20 20.42
C SER A 210 -8.50 27.53 19.89
N GLY A 211 -7.94 26.70 19.01
CA GLY A 211 -6.60 26.90 18.47
C GLY A 211 -6.10 25.64 17.78
N THR A 212 -4.82 25.66 17.42
CA THR A 212 -4.14 24.55 16.76
C THR A 212 -2.79 24.30 17.40
N VAL A 213 -2.32 23.06 17.33
CA VAL A 213 -0.95 22.65 17.60
C VAL A 213 -0.29 22.16 16.32
N GLU A 214 1.04 22.19 16.29
CA GLU A 214 1.80 21.57 15.22
C GLU A 214 1.44 20.08 15.14
N SER A 215 1.01 19.66 13.96
CA SER A 215 0.68 18.28 13.68
C SER A 215 1.00 17.96 12.23
N GLY A 216 1.26 16.69 11.94
CA GLY A 216 1.68 16.28 10.62
C GLY A 216 1.88 14.79 10.51
N ARG A 217 2.42 14.37 9.37
CA ARG A 217 2.77 12.99 9.10
C ARG A 217 4.28 12.85 9.16
N VAL A 218 4.75 11.85 9.88
CA VAL A 218 6.15 11.40 9.84
C VAL A 218 6.16 10.09 9.08
N PHE A 219 6.90 10.04 7.97
CA PHE A 219 7.06 8.83 7.18
C PHE A 219 8.18 7.96 7.75
N VAL A 220 8.04 6.64 7.62
CA VAL A 220 9.02 5.66 8.07
C VAL A 220 9.38 4.78 6.88
N ASP A 221 10.66 4.69 6.53
CA ASP A 221 11.16 3.87 5.44
C ASP A 221 12.37 3.04 5.91
N GLY A 222 12.19 1.72 5.98
CA GLY A 222 13.17 0.81 6.56
C GLY A 222 13.48 1.13 8.02
N LYS A 223 14.72 1.57 8.31
CA LYS A 223 15.16 2.00 9.64
C LYS A 223 15.06 3.52 9.84
N GLY A 224 14.79 4.27 8.77
CA GLY A 224 14.67 5.71 8.80
C GLY A 224 13.33 6.17 9.33
N ILE A 225 13.35 7.15 10.24
CA ILE A 225 12.17 7.80 10.79
C ILE A 225 12.26 9.28 10.42
N GLY A 226 11.35 9.77 9.59
CA GLY A 226 11.30 11.16 9.15
C GLY A 226 12.36 11.58 8.13
N ASP A 227 13.20 10.64 7.67
CA ASP A 227 14.19 10.82 6.61
C ASP A 227 13.57 10.95 5.22
N VAL A 228 12.38 10.37 5.03
CA VAL A 228 11.59 10.54 3.81
C VAL A 228 10.67 11.74 3.94
N GLY A 229 11.09 12.88 3.38
CA GLY A 229 10.25 14.08 3.24
C GLY A 229 9.36 14.07 1.99
N ASN A 230 8.47 15.07 1.89
CA ASN A 230 7.61 15.27 0.71
C ASN A 230 8.41 15.42 -0.60
N ILE A 231 9.63 15.97 -0.54
CA ILE A 231 10.51 16.13 -1.71
C ILE A 231 10.95 14.77 -2.23
N VAL A 232 11.42 13.89 -1.34
CA VAL A 232 11.85 12.53 -1.70
C VAL A 232 10.69 11.74 -2.33
N LEU A 233 9.48 11.86 -1.79
CA LEU A 233 8.29 11.22 -2.37
C LEU A 233 7.94 11.79 -3.76
N LYS A 234 8.08 13.11 -3.94
CA LYS A 234 7.85 13.76 -5.23
C LYS A 234 8.85 13.27 -6.29
N ASP A 235 10.13 13.16 -5.92
CA ASP A 235 11.17 12.64 -6.80
C ASP A 235 10.90 11.18 -7.17
N ARG A 236 10.57 10.32 -6.18
CA ARG A 236 10.17 8.93 -6.43
C ARG A 236 8.97 8.84 -7.38
N LYS A 237 7.97 9.71 -7.20
CA LYS A 237 6.79 9.76 -8.09
C LYS A 237 7.19 10.11 -9.52
N HIS A 238 7.96 11.18 -9.72
CA HIS A 238 8.41 11.58 -11.05
C HIS A 238 9.22 10.47 -11.73
N LEU A 239 10.17 9.86 -11.01
CA LEU A 239 10.95 8.73 -11.51
C LEU A 239 10.08 7.54 -11.91
N SER A 240 9.04 7.22 -11.12
CA SER A 240 8.15 6.09 -11.42
C SER A 240 7.25 6.30 -12.64
N GLN A 241 6.96 7.55 -13.01
CA GLN A 241 6.05 7.89 -14.11
C GLN A 241 6.82 8.14 -15.41
N ASP A 242 7.87 8.95 -15.33
CA ASP A 242 8.57 9.48 -16.50
C ASP A 242 9.97 8.89 -16.69
N GLY A 243 10.48 8.13 -15.71
CA GLY A 243 11.83 7.60 -15.75
C GLY A 243 12.89 8.69 -15.57
N MET A 244 14.12 8.35 -15.94
CA MET A 244 15.25 9.28 -15.87
C MET A 244 16.23 9.09 -17.03
N VAL A 245 16.95 10.18 -17.31
CA VAL A 245 18.01 10.26 -18.31
C VAL A 245 19.22 10.91 -17.64
N ILE A 246 20.35 10.22 -17.68
CA ILE A 246 21.64 10.70 -17.19
C ILE A 246 22.50 10.99 -18.42
N ILE A 247 23.08 12.19 -18.47
CA ILE A 247 23.99 12.61 -19.54
C ILE A 247 25.37 12.80 -18.94
N ILE A 248 26.37 12.10 -19.44
CA ILE A 248 27.75 12.15 -18.91
C ILE A 248 28.64 12.80 -19.95
N ILE A 249 29.34 13.87 -19.56
CA ILE A 249 30.21 14.67 -20.41
C ILE A 249 31.48 14.99 -19.63
N ALA A 250 32.65 14.94 -20.27
CA ALA A 250 33.88 15.47 -19.70
C ALA A 250 34.39 16.64 -20.54
N ILE A 251 34.73 17.75 -19.87
CA ILE A 251 35.24 18.95 -20.51
C ILE A 251 36.53 19.43 -19.84
N ASN A 252 37.42 19.99 -20.64
CA ASN A 252 38.58 20.73 -20.15
C ASN A 252 38.13 22.15 -19.81
N GLN A 253 38.24 22.56 -18.55
CA GLN A 253 37.81 23.91 -18.14
C GLN A 253 38.71 25.04 -18.65
N THR A 254 39.98 24.73 -18.94
CA THR A 254 40.96 25.74 -19.36
C THR A 254 40.83 26.05 -20.85
N THR A 255 40.58 25.01 -21.67
CA THR A 255 40.46 25.16 -23.12
C THR A 255 39.00 25.20 -23.60
N GLY A 256 38.05 24.77 -22.76
CA GLY A 256 36.65 24.56 -23.15
C GLY A 256 36.44 23.34 -24.04
N GLU A 257 37.46 22.50 -24.24
CA GLU A 257 37.40 21.36 -25.15
C GLU A 257 36.66 20.16 -24.55
N PHE A 258 35.90 19.46 -25.39
CA PHE A 258 35.26 18.20 -25.02
C PHE A 258 36.27 17.07 -25.01
N ILE A 259 36.46 16.47 -23.84
CA ILE A 259 37.36 15.33 -23.66
C ILE A 259 36.60 14.02 -23.90
N TYR A 260 35.33 13.95 -23.49
CA TYR A 260 34.52 12.73 -23.57
C TYR A 260 33.01 13.01 -23.57
N GLY A 261 32.24 12.13 -24.19
CA GLY A 261 30.77 12.17 -24.22
C GLY A 261 30.17 12.95 -25.40
N PRO A 262 28.84 13.17 -25.41
CA PRO A 262 27.89 12.82 -24.37
C PRO A 262 27.52 11.32 -24.39
N ASP A 263 27.72 10.65 -23.26
CA ASP A 263 27.14 9.33 -23.03
C ASP A 263 25.77 9.48 -22.35
N ILE A 264 24.80 8.67 -22.76
CA ILE A 264 23.41 8.79 -22.33
C ILE A 264 22.96 7.45 -21.78
N VAL A 265 22.60 7.46 -20.49
CA VAL A 265 22.04 6.31 -19.78
C VAL A 265 20.60 6.60 -19.42
N THR A 266 19.71 5.67 -19.73
CA THR A 266 18.27 5.83 -19.46
C THR A 266 17.74 4.72 -18.55
N ARG A 267 16.79 5.07 -17.67
CA ARG A 267 16.08 4.10 -16.82
C ARG A 267 14.61 4.44 -16.77
N GLY A 268 13.75 3.50 -17.18
CA GLY A 268 12.29 3.68 -17.17
C GLY A 268 11.76 4.74 -18.16
N PHE A 269 12.62 5.26 -19.05
CA PHE A 269 12.29 6.28 -20.03
C PHE A 269 12.09 5.67 -21.41
N VAL A 270 13.16 5.19 -22.05
CA VAL A 270 13.11 4.45 -23.31
C VAL A 270 13.90 3.15 -23.18
N PHE A 271 13.63 2.17 -24.05
CA PHE A 271 14.42 0.94 -24.10
C PHE A 271 15.62 1.17 -25.03
N GLU A 272 16.83 1.12 -24.47
CA GLU A 272 18.05 1.55 -25.17
C GLU A 272 18.27 0.79 -26.48
N ASP A 273 18.04 -0.53 -26.50
CA ASP A 273 18.25 -1.36 -27.68
C ASP A 273 17.26 -1.05 -28.82
N GLU A 274 16.06 -0.55 -28.50
CA GLU A 274 15.00 -0.26 -29.45
C GLU A 274 14.92 1.22 -29.84
N SER A 275 15.70 2.09 -29.19
CA SER A 275 15.59 3.56 -29.32
C SER A 275 16.90 4.24 -29.73
N GLN A 276 17.79 3.54 -30.44
CA GLN A 276 19.12 4.07 -30.81
C GLN A 276 19.05 5.38 -31.62
N GLU A 277 18.17 5.47 -32.63
CA GLU A 277 18.01 6.69 -33.43
C GLU A 277 17.61 7.91 -32.58
N PHE A 278 16.71 7.69 -31.62
CA PHE A 278 16.28 8.73 -30.68
C PHE A 278 17.40 9.14 -29.72
N LEU A 279 18.20 8.18 -29.26
CA LEU A 279 19.37 8.46 -28.42
C LEU A 279 20.46 9.20 -29.21
N ASP A 280 20.68 8.87 -30.48
CA ASP A 280 21.61 9.58 -31.37
C ASP A 280 21.17 11.02 -31.63
N GLU A 281 19.88 11.25 -31.87
CA GLU A 281 19.34 12.61 -31.96
C GLU A 281 19.51 13.37 -30.65
N THR A 282 19.31 12.70 -29.50
CA THR A 282 19.54 13.29 -28.19
C THR A 282 21.01 13.69 -28.01
N ARG A 283 21.97 12.82 -28.40
CA ARG A 283 23.41 13.12 -28.37
C ARG A 283 23.73 14.34 -29.22
N LYS A 284 23.20 14.39 -30.44
CA LYS A 284 23.38 15.52 -31.36
C LYS A 284 22.87 16.82 -30.74
N ILE A 285 21.67 16.82 -30.17
CA ILE A 285 21.10 18.00 -29.52
C ILE A 285 21.98 18.49 -28.36
N VAL A 286 22.53 17.57 -27.56
CA VAL A 286 23.45 17.94 -26.47
C VAL A 286 24.73 18.58 -27.03
N LEU A 287 25.34 17.97 -28.05
CA LEU A 287 26.54 18.51 -28.70
C LEU A 287 26.29 19.88 -29.32
N ASP A 288 25.18 20.05 -30.05
CA ASP A 288 24.79 21.32 -30.68
C ASP A 288 24.53 22.41 -29.62
N THR A 289 23.88 22.03 -28.51
CA THR A 289 23.64 22.94 -27.38
C THR A 289 24.96 23.43 -26.82
N LEU A 290 25.90 22.52 -26.59
CA LEU A 290 27.20 22.81 -25.97
C LEU A 290 28.15 23.56 -26.88
N ALA A 291 28.14 23.29 -28.19
CA ALA A 291 28.92 24.02 -29.19
C ALA A 291 28.47 25.49 -29.32
N GLY A 292 27.22 25.80 -28.98
CA GLY A 292 26.67 27.16 -28.95
C GLY A 292 26.94 27.95 -27.66
N VAL A 293 27.60 27.34 -26.66
CA VAL A 293 27.88 28.00 -25.37
C VAL A 293 29.22 28.73 -25.43
N ASN A 294 29.22 30.02 -25.06
CA ASN A 294 30.44 30.82 -24.97
C ASN A 294 31.36 30.35 -23.82
N LEU A 295 32.67 30.62 -23.95
CA LEU A 295 33.69 30.27 -22.94
C LEU A 295 33.37 30.80 -21.52
N GLU A 296 32.73 31.98 -21.41
CA GLU A 296 32.29 32.52 -20.12
C GLU A 296 31.20 31.69 -19.44
N VAL A 297 30.29 31.09 -20.21
CA VAL A 297 29.21 30.24 -19.69
C VAL A 297 29.70 28.80 -19.45
N LEU A 298 30.69 28.33 -20.22
CA LEU A 298 31.37 27.06 -19.95
C LEU A 298 32.12 27.07 -18.61
N ALA A 299 32.50 28.24 -18.09
CA ALA A 299 33.08 28.40 -16.76
C ALA A 299 32.06 28.19 -15.62
N ASP A 300 30.75 28.36 -15.88
CA ASP A 300 29.69 28.01 -14.92
C ASP A 300 28.99 26.70 -15.32
N LEU A 301 29.49 25.60 -14.78
CA LEU A 301 28.92 24.27 -15.00
C LEU A 301 27.44 24.15 -14.61
N ASN A 302 26.93 24.98 -13.70
CA ASN A 302 25.52 24.94 -13.33
C ASN A 302 24.64 25.52 -14.42
N GLU A 303 25.09 26.60 -15.08
CA GLU A 303 24.39 27.17 -16.24
C GLU A 303 24.38 26.17 -17.41
N VAL A 304 25.51 25.52 -17.68
CA VAL A 304 25.58 24.47 -18.72
C VAL A 304 24.61 23.32 -18.41
N LYS A 305 24.56 22.84 -17.16
CA LYS A 305 23.61 21.80 -16.73
C LYS A 305 22.15 22.25 -16.88
N LEU A 306 21.84 23.51 -16.59
CA LEU A 306 20.49 24.06 -16.74
C LEU A 306 20.08 24.14 -18.21
N GLU A 307 20.98 24.57 -19.08
CA GLU A 307 20.71 24.71 -20.50
C GLU A 307 20.51 23.35 -21.18
N VAL A 308 21.39 22.38 -20.92
CA VAL A 308 21.21 21.00 -21.39
C VAL A 308 19.87 20.42 -20.92
N ARG A 309 19.51 20.61 -19.64
CA ARG A 309 18.20 20.19 -19.12
C ARG A 309 17.03 20.86 -19.86
N ARG A 310 17.15 22.15 -20.17
CA ARG A 310 16.09 22.94 -20.82
C ARG A 310 15.83 22.46 -22.25
N VAL A 311 16.89 22.30 -23.03
CA VAL A 311 16.80 21.84 -24.43
C VAL A 311 16.28 20.41 -24.50
N LEU A 312 16.83 19.51 -23.69
CA LEU A 312 16.40 18.11 -23.66
C LEU A 312 14.96 17.94 -23.19
N ARG A 313 14.52 18.72 -22.18
CA ARG A 313 13.11 18.70 -21.74
C ARG A 313 12.16 19.09 -22.87
N LYS A 314 12.52 20.11 -23.67
CA LYS A 314 11.70 20.54 -24.81
C LYS A 314 11.65 19.47 -25.90
N PHE A 315 12.79 18.85 -26.19
CA PHE A 315 12.88 17.77 -27.16
C PHE A 315 12.06 16.55 -26.73
N PHE A 316 12.28 16.02 -25.53
CA PHE A 316 11.56 14.85 -25.01
C PHE A 316 10.04 15.07 -24.96
N ASN A 317 9.60 16.24 -24.52
CA ASN A 317 8.17 16.56 -24.49
C ASN A 317 7.58 16.69 -25.90
N LYS A 318 8.35 17.12 -26.91
CA LYS A 318 7.88 17.23 -28.30
C LYS A 318 7.82 15.87 -29.00
N THR A 319 8.82 15.02 -28.77
CA THR A 319 8.98 13.77 -29.51
C THR A 319 8.17 12.63 -28.91
N ILE A 320 8.12 12.54 -27.58
CA ILE A 320 7.49 11.39 -26.89
C ILE A 320 6.52 11.79 -25.77
N GLU A 321 6.22 13.08 -25.62
CA GLU A 321 5.25 13.63 -24.64
C GLU A 321 5.52 13.22 -23.18
N ARG A 322 6.79 12.93 -22.84
CA ARG A 322 7.22 12.56 -21.48
C ARG A 322 8.25 13.52 -20.92
N ARG A 323 8.33 13.60 -19.59
CA ARG A 323 9.17 14.55 -18.85
C ARG A 323 10.07 13.84 -17.84
N PRO A 324 11.10 13.10 -18.29
CA PRO A 324 11.97 12.36 -17.40
C PRO A 324 12.73 13.29 -16.47
N VAL A 325 13.24 12.73 -15.38
CA VAL A 325 14.27 13.40 -14.57
C VAL A 325 15.57 13.43 -15.39
N ILE A 326 16.04 14.62 -15.74
CA ILE A 326 17.24 14.83 -16.56
C ILE A 326 18.40 15.25 -15.66
N LEU A 327 19.47 14.44 -15.62
CA LEU A 327 20.62 14.65 -14.76
C LEU A 327 21.91 14.71 -15.59
N PRO A 328 22.35 15.92 -15.99
CA PRO A 328 23.64 16.11 -16.63
C PRO A 328 24.76 16.07 -15.59
N LEU A 329 25.68 15.14 -15.77
CA LEU A 329 26.94 14.99 -15.07
C LEU A 329 28.04 15.52 -15.97
N ILE A 330 28.63 16.65 -15.58
CA ILE A 330 29.77 17.24 -16.27
C ILE A 330 30.99 17.02 -15.39
N LEU A 331 31.97 16.30 -15.92
CA LEU A 331 33.24 15.99 -15.30
C LEU A 331 34.28 17.01 -15.79
N GLU A 332 35.07 17.51 -14.86
CA GLU A 332 36.20 18.39 -15.13
C GLU A 332 37.45 17.52 -15.23
N MET A 333 38.22 17.69 -16.31
CA MET A 333 39.44 16.93 -16.56
C MET A 333 40.58 17.81 -17.03
#